data_AF-A0A2N7YDM5-F1
#
_entry.id   AF-A0A2N7YDM5-F1
#
_cell.length_a   1.000
_cell.length_b   1.000
_cell.length_c   1.000
_cell.angle_alpha   90.00
_cell.angle_beta   90.00
_cell.angle_gamma   90.00
#
_symmetry.space_group_name_H-M   'P 1'
#
loop_
_entity.id
_entity.type
_entity.pdbx_description
1 polymer ?
#
loop_
_entity_poly.entity_id
_entity_poly.type
_entity_poly.pdbx_seq_one_letter_code
_entity_poly.pdbx_strand_id
1 'polypeptide(L)'
;VKYWDPSVAIDTEDVSIRFELGRPVAINGVRFDDAVALVMESNAIGGRHGLGMSDQIENRIIEAKSRGIYEAPGMALLWIAYERLLSAIHN
;
A
#
# COMPACT_ATOMS: atom_id res chain seq x y z
N VAL A 1 -2.32 -7.12 10.66
CA VAL A 1 -1.81 -8.50 10.92
C VAL A 1 -0.57 -8.41 11.80
N LYS A 2 -0.34 -9.39 12.70
CA LYS A 2 0.86 -9.41 13.55
C LYS A 2 2.08 -9.92 12.78
N TYR A 3 2.54 -9.18 11.77
CA TYR A 3 3.61 -9.62 10.86
C TYR A 3 4.96 -9.85 11.54
N TRP A 4 5.15 -9.33 12.75
CA TRP A 4 6.34 -9.51 13.59
C TRP A 4 6.31 -10.77 14.44
N ASP A 5 5.16 -11.45 14.54
CA ASP A 5 5.00 -12.67 15.33
C ASP A 5 5.33 -13.89 14.46
N PRO A 6 6.43 -14.63 14.74
CA PRO A 6 6.85 -15.75 13.90
C PRO A 6 5.89 -16.94 13.94
N SER A 7 4.92 -16.97 14.87
CA SER A 7 3.87 -17.98 14.90
C SER A 7 2.73 -17.73 13.90
N VAL A 8 2.67 -16.52 13.33
CA VAL A 8 1.66 -16.14 12.33
C VAL A 8 2.19 -16.50 10.94
N ALA A 9 1.57 -17.50 10.32
CA ALA A 9 1.79 -17.79 8.90
C ALA A 9 1.08 -16.74 8.03
N ILE A 10 1.79 -16.20 7.05
CA ILE A 10 1.26 -15.26 6.04
C ILE A 10 1.54 -15.89 4.68
N ASP A 11 0.49 -16.40 4.03
CA ASP A 11 0.60 -17.00 2.71
C ASP A 11 0.88 -15.93 1.65
N THR A 12 1.66 -16.29 0.62
CA THR A 12 1.93 -15.39 -0.49
C THR A 12 0.68 -15.20 -1.36
N GLU A 13 0.48 -13.99 -1.88
CA GLU A 13 -0.62 -13.66 -2.78
C GLU A 13 -0.10 -12.88 -4.00
N ASP A 14 -0.43 -13.37 -5.20
CA ASP A 14 -0.18 -12.62 -6.44
C ASP A 14 -1.30 -11.59 -6.66
N VAL A 15 -0.90 -10.34 -6.83
CA VAL A 15 -1.83 -9.21 -7.00
C VAL A 15 -1.49 -8.47 -8.28
N SER A 16 -2.49 -8.26 -9.12
CA SER A 16 -2.37 -7.43 -10.33
C SER A 16 -3.11 -6.11 -10.17
N ILE A 17 -2.47 -5.01 -10.56
CA ILE A 17 -3.05 -3.67 -10.49
C ILE A 17 -2.99 -3.04 -11.87
N ARG A 18 -4.14 -2.60 -12.40
CA ARG A 18 -4.21 -1.85 -13.66
C ARG A 18 -4.23 -0.36 -13.36
N PHE A 19 -3.36 0.37 -14.06
CA PHE A 19 -3.34 1.82 -14.05
C PHE A 19 -3.82 2.37 -15.39
N GLU A 20 -4.61 3.44 -15.35
CA GLU A 20 -5.00 4.26 -16.50
C GLU A 20 -4.65 5.72 -16.19
N LEU A 21 -3.87 6.37 -17.06
CA LEU A 21 -3.44 7.77 -16.88
C LEU A 21 -2.84 8.05 -15.49
N GLY A 22 -2.06 7.09 -14.98
CA GLY A 22 -1.40 7.18 -13.68
C GLY A 22 -2.29 6.88 -12.47
N ARG A 23 -3.57 6.53 -12.65
CA ARG A 23 -4.49 6.18 -11.56
C ARG A 23 -4.79 4.68 -11.56
N PRO A 24 -4.80 4.00 -10.40
CA PRO A 24 -5.26 2.63 -10.33
C PRO A 24 -6.77 2.58 -10.62
N VAL A 25 -7.19 1.61 -11.42
CA VAL A 25 -8.60 1.43 -11.84
C VAL A 25 -9.11 0.00 -11.68
N ALA A 26 -8.22 -0.98 -11.52
CA ALA A 26 -8.61 -2.37 -11.31
C ALA A 26 -7.60 -3.13 -10.46
N ILE A 27 -8.09 -4.08 -9.67
CA ILE A 27 -7.29 -5.04 -8.89
C ILE A 27 -7.76 -6.44 -9.25
N ASN A 28 -6.84 -7.35 -9.56
CA ASN A 28 -7.14 -8.74 -9.91
C ASN A 28 -8.20 -8.89 -11.02
N GLY A 29 -8.12 -8.00 -12.01
CA GLY A 29 -9.05 -7.95 -13.15
C GLY A 29 -10.41 -7.30 -12.85
N VAL A 30 -10.73 -7.02 -11.58
CA VAL A 30 -11.98 -6.36 -11.18
C VAL A 30 -11.81 -4.85 -11.27
N ARG A 31 -12.62 -4.20 -12.12
CA ARG A 31 -12.65 -2.74 -12.26
C ARG A 31 -13.41 -2.10 -11.12
N PHE A 32 -12.91 -0.96 -10.64
CA PHE A 32 -13.55 -0.13 -9.64
C PHE A 32 -13.85 1.23 -10.24
N ASP A 33 -15.13 1.60 -10.27
CA ASP A 33 -15.55 2.94 -10.70
C ASP A 33 -15.52 3.95 -9.53
N ASP A 34 -15.49 3.46 -8.29
CA ASP A 34 -15.28 4.25 -7.08
C ASP A 34 -13.85 4.07 -6.55
N ALA A 35 -13.14 5.20 -6.43
CA ALA A 35 -11.78 5.23 -5.91
C ALA A 35 -11.70 4.82 -4.43
N VAL A 36 -12.75 5.10 -3.63
CA VAL A 36 -12.76 4.70 -2.21
C VAL A 36 -12.83 3.18 -2.10
N ALA A 37 -13.72 2.53 -2.85
CA ALA A 37 -13.79 1.07 -2.91
C ALA A 37 -12.46 0.43 -3.33
N LEU A 38 -11.75 0.99 -4.32
CA LEU A 38 -10.43 0.50 -4.74
C LEU A 38 -9.39 0.60 -3.62
N VAL A 39 -9.36 1.72 -2.88
CA VAL A 39 -8.43 1.91 -1.76
C VAL A 39 -8.78 0.99 -0.59
N MET A 40 -10.08 0.76 -0.34
CA MET A 40 -10.53 -0.19 0.69
C MET A 40 -10.10 -1.62 0.37
N GLU A 41 -10.25 -2.05 -0.89
CA GLU A 41 -9.73 -3.35 -1.33
C GLU A 41 -8.21 -3.40 -1.17
N SER A 42 -7.49 -2.38 -1.67
CA SER A 42 -6.03 -2.30 -1.52
C SER A 42 -5.57 -2.39 -0.06
N ASN A 43 -6.30 -1.76 0.88
CA ASN A 43 -6.05 -1.85 2.31
C ASN A 43 -6.30 -3.26 2.85
N ALA A 44 -7.39 -3.91 2.43
CA ALA A 44 -7.67 -5.30 2.82
C ALA A 44 -6.57 -6.25 2.33
N ILE A 45 -6.04 -6.05 1.12
CA ILE A 45 -4.91 -6.81 0.58
C ILE A 45 -3.62 -6.51 1.33
N GLY A 46 -3.18 -5.25 1.38
CA GLY A 46 -1.93 -4.93 2.05
C GLY A 46 -1.94 -5.27 3.55
N GLY A 47 -3.10 -5.09 4.21
CA GLY A 47 -3.24 -5.27 5.65
C GLY A 47 -3.17 -6.72 6.10
N ARG A 48 -3.66 -7.66 5.29
CA ARG A 48 -3.54 -9.11 5.58
C ARG A 48 -2.10 -9.63 5.41
N HIS A 49 -1.26 -8.87 4.70
CA HIS A 49 0.16 -9.17 4.48
C HIS A 49 1.11 -8.33 5.34
N GLY A 50 0.58 -7.44 6.19
CA GLY A 50 1.41 -6.59 7.07
C GLY A 50 2.18 -5.47 6.35
N LEU A 51 1.77 -5.11 5.13
CA LEU A 51 2.40 -4.04 4.37
C LEU A 51 2.15 -2.66 4.97
N GLY A 52 3.11 -1.75 4.81
CA GLY A 52 2.89 -0.31 5.02
C GLY A 52 2.90 0.17 6.48
N MET A 53 3.47 -0.61 7.40
CA MET A 53 3.75 -0.16 8.77
C MET A 53 5.04 0.66 8.83
N SER A 54 5.03 1.78 9.57
CA SER A 54 6.19 2.63 9.75
C SER A 54 6.24 3.23 11.17
N ASP A 55 7.42 3.21 11.78
CA ASP A 55 7.72 3.88 13.05
C ASP A 55 8.70 5.02 12.77
N GLN A 56 8.19 6.25 12.81
CA GLN A 56 8.89 7.41 12.27
C GLN A 56 9.07 8.47 13.34
N ILE A 57 10.25 9.10 13.35
CA ILE A 57 10.47 10.40 13.99
C ILE A 57 10.39 11.45 12.89
N GLU A 58 9.45 12.38 13.03
CA GLU A 58 9.18 13.43 12.04
C GLU A 58 9.38 14.83 12.63
N ASN A 59 9.73 15.78 11.77
CA ASN A 59 9.77 17.20 12.09
C ASN A 59 8.39 17.80 11.83
N ARG A 60 7.84 18.53 12.81
CA ARG A 60 6.57 19.24 12.69
C ARG A 60 6.79 20.70 12.29
N ILE A 61 5.78 21.29 11.65
CA ILE A 61 5.79 22.72 11.26
C ILE A 61 5.97 23.68 12.45
N ILE A 62 5.63 23.22 13.67
CA ILE A 62 5.81 23.96 14.93
C ILE A 62 7.22 23.81 15.53
N GLU A 63 8.20 23.40 14.73
CA GLU A 63 9.61 23.20 15.13
C GLU A 63 9.83 22.15 16.24
N ALA A 64 8.85 21.26 16.43
CA ALA A 64 8.94 20.14 17.34
C ALA A 64 9.22 18.83 16.59
N LYS A 65 9.80 17.84 17.30
CA LYS A 65 9.83 16.45 16.83
C LYS A 65 8.71 15.63 17.45
N SER A 66 8.18 14.68 16.71
CA SER A 66 7.26 13.66 17.22
C SER A 66 7.66 12.28 16.74
N ARG A 67 7.33 11.26 17.52
CA ARG A 67 7.35 9.86 17.09
C ARG A 67 5.93 9.39 16.81
N GLY A 68 5.71 8.79 15.66
CA GLY A 68 4.41 8.28 15.22
C GLY A 68 4.53 6.87 14.66
N ILE A 69 3.51 6.06 14.92
CA ILE A 69 3.31 4.77 14.28
C ILE A 69 2.20 4.95 13.24
N TYR A 70 2.48 4.58 12.00
CA TYR A 70 1.56 4.74 10.88
C TYR A 70 1.35 3.42 10.15
N GLU A 71 0.10 3.14 9.79
CA GLU A 71 -0.28 2.00 8.95
C GLU A 71 -0.98 2.53 7.70
N ALA A 72 -0.40 2.25 6.53
CA ALA A 72 -0.99 2.62 5.24
C ALA A 72 -0.84 1.47 4.21
N PRO A 73 -1.44 0.30 4.48
CA PRO A 73 -1.22 -0.91 3.68
C PRO A 73 -1.61 -0.77 2.21
N GLY A 74 -2.76 -0.17 1.92
CA GLY A 74 -3.20 0.05 0.53
C GLY A 74 -2.30 1.02 -0.21
N MET A 75 -1.80 2.06 0.47
CA MET A 75 -0.85 3.00 -0.12
C MET A 75 0.49 2.33 -0.42
N ALA A 76 1.00 1.48 0.49
CA ALA A 76 2.22 0.73 0.26
C ALA A 76 2.10 -0.22 -0.94
N LEU A 77 0.99 -0.97 -1.02
CA LEU A 77 0.71 -1.85 -2.16
C LEU A 77 0.65 -1.08 -3.49
N LEU A 78 -0.14 0.00 -3.53
CA LEU A 78 -0.29 0.82 -4.74
C LEU A 78 1.02 1.50 -5.14
N TRP A 79 1.81 1.97 -4.17
CA TRP A 79 3.12 2.60 -4.42
C TRP A 79 4.10 1.62 -5.05
N ILE A 80 4.25 0.40 -4.50
CA ILE A 80 5.14 -0.63 -5.06
C ILE A 80 4.80 -0.91 -6.52
N ALA A 81 3.50 -1.07 -6.83
CA ALA A 81 3.05 -1.31 -8.20
C ALA A 81 3.31 -0.10 -9.11
N TYR A 82 3.05 1.11 -8.62
CA TYR A 82 3.22 2.35 -9.39
C TYR A 82 4.69 2.68 -9.67
N GLU A 83 5.55 2.59 -8.65
CA GLU A 83 7.00 2.75 -8.78
C GLU A 83 7.54 1.75 -9.81
N ARG A 84 7.16 0.47 -9.72
CA ARG A 84 7.59 -0.55 -10.67
C ARG A 84 7.11 -0.27 -12.09
N LEU A 85 5.86 0.18 -12.25
CA LEU A 85 5.31 0.58 -13.54
C LEU A 85 6.12 1.75 -14.12
N LEU A 86 6.35 2.81 -13.34
CA LEU A 86 7.11 3.97 -13.78
C LEU A 86 8.53 3.60 -14.21
N SER A 87 9.28 2.85 -13.39
CA SER A 87 10.64 2.43 -13.74
C SER A 87 10.70 1.48 -14.95
N ALA A 88 9.59 0.84 -15.32
CA ALA A 88 9.52 -0.02 -16.50
C ALA A 88 9.18 0.75 -17.79
N ILE A 89 8.58 1.94 -17.69
CA ILE A 89 8.12 2.74 -18.84
C ILE A 89 8.87 4.06 -19.03
N HIS A 90 9.50 4.58 -17.98
CA HIS A 90 10.40 5.73 -18.01
C HIS A 90 11.82 5.21 -17.79
N ASN A 91 12.70 5.44 -18.79
CA ASN A 91 14.14 5.23 -18.67
C ASN A 91 14.78 6.37 -17.87
#